data_AF-A0A7C4ZRT4-F1
#
_entry.id   AF-A0A7C4ZRT4-F1
#
_cell.length_a   1.000
_cell.length_b   1.000
_cell.length_c   1.000
_cell.angle_alpha   90.00
_cell.angle_beta   90.00
_cell.angle_gamma   90.00
#
_symmetry.space_group_name_H-M   'P 1'
#
loop_
_entity.id
_entity.type
_entity.pdbx_description
1 polymer ?
#
loop_
_entity_poly.entity_id
_entity_poly.type
_entity_poly.pdbx_seq_one_letter_code
_entity_poly.pdbx_strand_id
1 'polypeptide(L)'
;MKEKWINDNVDLSVLSRNIAEFFGERKFSISLKEDRNGFTVVASPRNIHGIAENITVKISGSPNDFSVEFVAGSRSNSLVRIGSFLSLIGGGFLVSKGLDSLEKLEVLEKHFWIYVHRAVAELATGK
;
A
#
# COMPACT_ATOMS: atom_id res chain seq x y z
N MET A 1 -6.04 -3.37 -1.32
CA MET A 1 -7.30 -2.70 -1.70
C MET A 1 -7.06 -1.80 -2.91
N LYS A 2 -8.08 -1.45 -3.70
CA LYS A 2 -7.96 -0.55 -4.87
C LYS A 2 -9.09 0.48 -4.85
N GLU A 3 -8.72 1.73 -5.13
CA GLU A 3 -9.66 2.84 -5.28
C GLU A 3 -9.41 3.61 -6.58
N LYS A 4 -10.44 4.29 -7.07
CA LYS A 4 -10.44 4.98 -8.37
C LYS A 4 -10.98 6.41 -8.21
N TRP A 5 -10.34 7.35 -8.88
CA TRP A 5 -10.70 8.77 -8.95
C TRP A 5 -10.99 9.17 -10.40
N ILE A 6 -11.99 10.03 -10.58
CA ILE A 6 -12.47 10.49 -11.88
C ILE A 6 -12.74 11.99 -11.78
N ASN A 7 -12.22 12.76 -12.74
CA ASN A 7 -12.31 14.21 -12.85
C ASN A 7 -11.54 15.04 -11.80
N ASP A 8 -10.55 14.45 -11.12
CA ASP A 8 -9.81 15.12 -10.04
C ASP A 8 -8.52 15.86 -10.48
N ASN A 9 -8.16 15.84 -11.78
CA ASN A 9 -6.99 16.51 -12.37
C ASN A 9 -5.74 16.55 -11.46
N VAL A 10 -5.28 15.38 -11.03
CA VAL A 10 -4.17 15.23 -10.08
C VAL A 10 -2.87 14.96 -10.82
N ASP A 11 -1.80 15.69 -10.49
CA ASP A 11 -0.45 15.31 -10.93
C ASP A 11 -0.02 13.99 -10.24
N LEU A 12 -0.06 12.91 -11.01
CA LEU A 12 0.27 11.57 -10.52
C LEU A 12 1.74 11.44 -10.10
N SER A 13 2.64 12.26 -10.65
CA SER A 13 4.04 12.29 -10.22
C SER A 13 4.15 12.85 -8.81
N VAL A 14 3.45 13.95 -8.52
CA VAL A 14 3.40 14.54 -7.17
C VAL A 14 2.72 13.59 -6.19
N LEU A 15 1.58 12.99 -6.57
CA LEU A 15 0.90 12.01 -5.73
C LEU A 15 1.82 10.81 -5.39
N SER A 16 2.58 10.31 -6.35
CA SER A 16 3.52 9.19 -6.14
C SER A 16 4.62 9.54 -5.12
N ARG A 17 5.12 10.78 -5.15
CA ARG A 17 6.11 11.28 -4.20
C ARG A 17 5.51 11.46 -2.81
N ASN A 18 4.32 12.04 -2.71
CA ASN A 18 3.59 12.17 -1.44
C ASN A 18 3.36 10.80 -0.79
N ILE A 19 3.02 9.78 -1.59
CA ILE A 19 2.87 8.40 -1.12
C ILE A 19 4.22 7.81 -0.67
N ALA A 20 5.30 8.05 -1.41
CA ALA A 20 6.63 7.63 -0.99
C ALA A 20 7.02 8.28 0.36
N GLU A 21 6.78 9.57 0.52
CA GLU A 21 7.04 10.32 1.76
C GLU A 21 6.25 9.76 2.95
N PHE A 22 4.97 9.42 2.77
CA PHE A 22 4.15 8.79 3.82
C PHE A 22 4.81 7.55 4.44
N PHE A 23 5.41 6.68 3.60
CA PHE A 23 6.16 5.52 4.08
C PHE A 23 7.53 5.89 4.65
N GLY A 24 8.14 6.96 4.14
CA GLY A 24 9.49 7.41 4.49
C GLY A 24 9.56 8.02 5.88
N GLU A 25 8.57 8.86 6.21
CA GLU A 25 8.36 9.38 7.56
C GLU A 25 8.16 8.26 8.59
N ARG A 26 7.54 7.16 8.14
CA ARG A 26 7.35 5.94 8.93
C ARG A 26 8.55 5.00 8.89
N LYS A 27 9.72 5.44 8.38
CA LYS A 27 10.99 4.69 8.36
C LYS A 27 10.94 3.38 7.56
N PHE A 28 10.08 3.26 6.55
CA PHE A 28 10.19 2.20 5.56
C PHE A 28 11.36 2.48 4.62
N SER A 29 11.96 1.43 4.07
CA SER A 29 12.88 1.58 2.94
C SER A 29 12.05 1.65 1.66
N ILE A 30 12.25 2.67 0.83
CA ILE A 30 11.36 2.96 -0.30
C ILE A 30 12.08 2.79 -1.63
N SER A 31 11.36 2.26 -2.62
CA SER A 31 11.73 2.33 -4.03
C SER A 31 10.54 2.87 -4.82
N LEU A 32 10.73 3.99 -5.50
CA LEU A 32 9.77 4.54 -6.47
C LEU A 32 10.24 4.17 -7.88
N LYS A 33 9.32 3.65 -8.70
CA LYS A 33 9.55 3.35 -10.11
C LYS A 33 8.45 3.98 -10.94
N GLU A 34 8.85 4.58 -12.04
CA GLU A 34 7.94 5.06 -13.08
C GLU A 34 8.08 4.14 -14.30
N ASP A 35 6.94 3.71 -14.84
CA ASP A 35 6.88 2.90 -16.05
C ASP A 35 5.72 3.34 -16.96
N ARG A 36 5.53 2.65 -18.09
CA ARG A 36 4.47 2.97 -19.06
C ARG A 36 3.05 2.83 -18.49
N ASN A 37 2.88 2.13 -17.39
CA ASN A 37 1.61 1.85 -16.74
C ASN A 37 1.37 2.76 -15.52
N GLY A 38 2.30 3.68 -15.22
CA GLY A 38 2.19 4.69 -14.17
C GLY A 38 3.33 4.61 -13.15
N PHE A 39 2.99 4.71 -11.87
CA PHE A 39 3.97 4.76 -10.78
C PHE A 39 3.81 3.56 -9.84
N THR A 40 4.92 3.00 -9.39
CA THR A 40 4.96 1.93 -8.38
C THR A 40 5.84 2.36 -7.22
N VAL A 41 5.27 2.40 -6.02
CA VAL A 41 5.98 2.63 -4.75
C VAL A 41 6.09 1.31 -4.01
N VAL A 42 7.30 0.83 -3.76
CA VAL A 42 7.57 -0.33 -2.92
C VAL A 42 8.12 0.15 -1.58
N ALA A 43 7.41 -0.15 -0.50
CA ALA A 43 7.82 0.13 0.87
C ALA A 43 8.16 -1.18 1.58
N SER A 44 9.45 -1.36 1.85
CA SER A 44 9.97 -2.51 2.58
C SER A 44 10.02 -2.23 4.07
N PRO A 45 9.37 -3.07 4.91
CA PRO A 45 9.39 -2.88 6.34
C PRO A 45 10.76 -3.16 6.93
N ARG A 46 11.03 -2.57 8.11
CA ARG A 46 12.17 -2.88 8.96
C ARG A 46 11.69 -3.65 10.18
N ASN A 47 12.60 -4.28 10.94
CA ASN A 47 12.27 -5.06 12.14
C ASN A 47 11.38 -4.30 13.15
N ILE A 48 11.52 -2.98 13.23
CA ILE A 48 10.74 -2.10 14.11
C ILE A 48 9.24 -2.06 13.80
N HIS A 49 8.83 -2.40 12.58
CA HIS A 49 7.44 -2.28 12.15
C HIS A 49 6.61 -3.48 12.57
N GLY A 50 7.25 -4.63 12.81
CA GLY A 50 6.53 -5.88 13.08
C GLY A 50 5.59 -6.29 11.93
N ILE A 51 5.87 -5.82 10.72
CA ILE A 51 5.21 -6.22 9.46
C ILE A 51 6.21 -7.08 8.70
N ALA A 52 5.79 -8.28 8.31
CA ALA A 52 6.67 -9.22 7.63
C ALA A 52 6.82 -8.93 6.12
N GLU A 53 5.80 -8.35 5.49
CA GLU A 53 5.73 -8.26 4.03
C GLU A 53 5.98 -6.87 3.47
N ASN A 54 6.55 -6.83 2.25
CA ASN A 54 6.64 -5.61 1.47
C ASN A 54 5.24 -5.10 1.10
N ILE A 55 5.11 -3.78 1.09
CA ILE A 55 3.93 -3.08 0.60
C ILE A 55 4.25 -2.52 -0.77
N THR A 56 3.38 -2.76 -1.74
CA THR A 56 3.47 -2.23 -3.10
C THR A 56 2.24 -1.39 -3.36
N VAL A 57 2.43 -0.11 -3.65
CA VAL A 57 1.37 0.79 -4.09
C VAL A 57 1.54 1.04 -5.58
N LYS A 58 0.48 0.80 -6.36
CA LYS A 58 0.46 1.07 -7.80
C LYS A 58 -0.48 2.23 -8.08
N ILE A 59 -0.03 3.17 -8.88
CA ILE A 59 -0.80 4.31 -9.36
C ILE A 59 -0.84 4.19 -10.88
N SER A 60 -2.04 4.03 -11.44
CA SER A 60 -2.21 3.78 -12.87
C SER A 60 -3.35 4.61 -13.44
N GLY A 61 -3.19 5.05 -14.68
CA GLY A 61 -4.17 5.86 -15.40
C GLY A 61 -3.60 7.21 -15.82
N SER A 62 -4.48 8.21 -15.85
CA SER A 62 -4.20 9.59 -16.26
C SER A 62 -4.62 10.58 -15.16
N PRO A 63 -4.12 11.82 -15.15
CA PRO A 63 -4.47 12.82 -14.14
C PRO A 63 -5.98 12.98 -13.84
N ASN A 64 -6.85 12.77 -14.84
CA ASN A 64 -8.30 12.88 -14.70
C ASN A 64 -9.03 11.55 -14.50
N ASP A 65 -8.36 10.42 -14.69
CA ASP A 65 -8.93 9.08 -14.47
C ASP A 65 -7.78 8.18 -14.05
N PHE A 66 -7.61 7.98 -12.74
CA PHE A 66 -6.56 7.15 -12.18
C PHE A 66 -7.07 6.26 -11.07
N SER A 67 -6.27 5.26 -10.74
CA SER A 67 -6.50 4.37 -9.61
C SER A 67 -5.24 4.20 -8.78
N VAL A 68 -5.44 4.05 -7.48
CA VAL A 68 -4.40 3.70 -6.52
C VAL A 68 -4.73 2.32 -5.97
N GLU A 69 -3.77 1.42 -6.01
CA GLU A 69 -3.89 0.06 -5.50
C GLU A 69 -2.85 -0.18 -4.41
N PHE A 70 -3.29 -0.47 -3.20
CA PHE A 70 -2.44 -0.89 -2.08
C PHE A 70 -2.37 -2.41 -2.02
N VAL A 71 -1.18 -2.96 -2.19
CA VAL A 71 -0.92 -4.41 -2.18
C VAL A 71 0.06 -4.74 -1.07
N ALA A 72 -0.35 -5.56 -0.11
CA ALA A 72 0.53 -6.01 0.95
C ALA A 72 0.22 -7.47 1.33
N GLY A 73 1.27 -8.21 1.70
CA GLY A 73 1.15 -9.61 2.12
C GLY A 73 0.55 -10.56 1.06
N SER A 74 0.06 -11.70 1.55
CA SER A 74 -0.57 -12.76 0.74
C SER A 74 -1.77 -12.28 -0.09
N ARG A 75 -2.38 -11.12 0.23
CA ARG A 75 -3.45 -10.49 -0.57
C ARG A 75 -3.03 -10.13 -2.00
N SER A 76 -1.74 -10.11 -2.33
CA SER A 76 -1.27 -9.94 -3.72
C SER A 76 -1.59 -11.12 -4.65
N ASN A 77 -1.98 -12.30 -4.15
CA ASN A 77 -2.27 -13.51 -4.94
C ASN A 77 -3.36 -14.42 -4.32
N SER A 78 -4.22 -13.90 -3.44
CA SER A 78 -5.01 -14.71 -2.50
C SER A 78 -6.53 -14.74 -2.79
N LEU A 79 -6.91 -15.50 -3.82
CA LEU A 79 -8.04 -16.43 -3.64
C LEU A 79 -7.56 -17.90 -3.62
N VAL A 80 -6.31 -18.18 -3.99
CA VAL A 80 -5.80 -19.55 -4.16
C VAL A 80 -4.94 -20.05 -2.98
N ARG A 81 -4.40 -19.17 -2.13
CA ARG A 81 -3.40 -19.56 -1.10
C ARG A 81 -3.87 -19.57 0.36
N ILE A 82 -5.10 -19.14 0.67
CA ILE A 82 -5.64 -19.23 2.04
C ILE A 82 -5.77 -20.70 2.49
N GLY A 83 -6.02 -21.62 1.55
CA GLY A 83 -6.12 -23.05 1.85
C GLY A 83 -4.80 -23.76 2.17
N SER A 84 -3.64 -23.18 1.79
CA SER A 84 -2.35 -23.90 1.86
C SER A 84 -1.48 -23.54 3.07
N PHE A 85 -1.77 -22.46 3.80
CA PHE A 85 -1.02 -22.09 5.01
C PHE A 85 -1.75 -22.41 6.32
N LEU A 86 -3.07 -22.62 6.29
CA LEU A 86 -3.81 -23.13 7.45
C LEU A 86 -3.54 -24.63 7.69
N SER A 87 -2.99 -25.36 6.71
CA SER A 87 -2.69 -26.80 6.85
C SER A 87 -1.34 -27.11 7.51
N LEU A 88 -0.49 -26.12 7.80
CA LEU A 88 0.89 -26.36 8.27
C LEU A 88 1.21 -25.89 9.70
N ILE A 89 0.26 -25.39 10.48
CA ILE A 89 0.58 -24.85 11.83
C ILE A 89 -0.19 -25.59 12.92
N GLY A 90 0.29 -26.79 13.23
CA GLY A 90 0.21 -27.34 14.57
C GLY A 90 1.27 -26.67 15.44
N GLY A 91 0.86 -25.76 16.34
CA GLY A 91 1.75 -25.16 17.34
C GLY A 91 1.50 -23.66 17.55
N GLY A 92 0.65 -23.31 18.52
CA GLY A 92 0.06 -21.98 18.78
C GLY A 92 0.98 -20.76 19.00
N PHE A 93 2.30 -20.84 18.80
CA PHE A 93 3.23 -19.71 18.91
C PHE A 93 3.51 -18.99 17.58
N LEU A 94 3.38 -19.67 16.44
CA LEU A 94 3.57 -19.04 15.11
C LEU A 94 2.31 -18.32 14.62
N VAL A 95 1.14 -18.73 15.12
CA VAL A 95 -0.16 -18.11 14.79
C VAL A 95 -0.22 -16.67 15.33
N SER A 96 0.22 -16.43 16.57
CA SER A 96 0.14 -15.10 17.21
C SER A 96 0.99 -14.04 16.49
N LYS A 97 2.24 -14.35 16.13
CA LYS A 97 3.09 -13.41 15.38
C LYS A 97 2.55 -13.05 13.99
N GLY A 98 1.85 -13.98 13.34
CA GLY A 98 1.17 -13.72 12.07
C GLY A 98 -0.03 -12.77 12.26
N LEU A 99 -0.81 -12.98 13.31
CA LEU A 99 -1.95 -12.12 13.66
C LEU A 99 -1.51 -10.69 14.01
N ASP A 100 -0.45 -10.53 14.81
CA ASP A 100 0.09 -9.21 15.15
C ASP A 100 0.58 -8.42 13.92
N SER A 101 1.18 -9.11 12.95
CA SER A 101 1.63 -8.51 11.68
C SER A 101 0.44 -8.08 10.83
N LEU A 102 -0.62 -8.88 10.79
CA LEU A 102 -1.86 -8.56 10.07
C LEU A 102 -2.57 -7.33 10.68
N GLU A 103 -2.69 -7.27 12.00
CA GLU A 103 -3.34 -6.13 12.68
C GLU A 103 -2.59 -4.82 12.39
N LYS A 104 -1.25 -4.84 12.48
CA LYS A 104 -0.42 -3.66 12.16
C LYS A 104 -0.54 -3.26 10.70
N LEU A 105 -0.65 -4.23 9.80
CA LEU A 105 -0.84 -3.97 8.38
C LEU A 105 -2.22 -3.34 8.11
N GLU A 106 -3.27 -3.80 8.77
CA GLU A 106 -4.62 -3.24 8.65
C GLU A 106 -4.70 -1.80 9.18
N VAL A 107 -4.06 -1.52 10.33
CA VAL A 107 -3.95 -0.16 10.86
C VAL A 107 -3.18 0.75 9.88
N LEU A 108 -2.09 0.24 9.30
CA LEU A 108 -1.31 0.98 8.30
C LEU A 108 -2.11 1.24 7.02
N GLU A 109 -2.85 0.25 6.50
CA GLU A 109 -3.71 0.38 5.31
C GLU A 109 -4.79 1.44 5.55
N LYS A 110 -5.41 1.46 6.74
CA LYS A 110 -6.39 2.50 7.11
C LYS A 110 -5.76 3.91 7.10
N HIS A 111 -4.60 4.07 7.72
CA HIS A 111 -3.89 5.37 7.74
C HIS A 111 -3.44 5.80 6.35
N PHE A 112 -3.03 4.84 5.51
CA PHE A 112 -2.66 5.07 4.14
C PHE A 112 -3.83 5.66 3.34
N TRP A 113 -5.03 5.06 3.41
CA TRP A 113 -6.17 5.57 2.64
C TRP A 113 -6.63 6.95 3.10
N ILE A 114 -6.64 7.22 4.41
CA ILE A 114 -6.91 8.57 4.94
C ILE A 114 -5.93 9.59 4.35
N TYR A 115 -4.64 9.25 4.31
CA TYR A 115 -3.61 10.10 3.75
C TYR A 115 -3.79 10.33 2.24
N VAL A 116 -4.03 9.27 1.47
CA VAL A 116 -4.23 9.36 0.01
C VAL A 116 -5.44 10.22 -0.33
N HIS A 117 -6.56 10.04 0.38
CA HIS A 117 -7.78 10.85 0.16
C HIS A 117 -7.49 12.33 0.37
N ARG A 118 -6.79 12.66 1.44
CA ARG A 118 -6.39 14.03 1.74
C ARG A 118 -5.45 14.59 0.68
N ALA A 119 -4.40 13.84 0.32
CA ALA A 119 -3.43 14.25 -0.69
C ALA A 119 -4.09 14.50 -2.05
N VAL A 120 -5.00 13.61 -2.48
CA VAL A 120 -5.77 13.80 -3.72
C VAL A 120 -6.64 15.06 -3.66
N ALA A 121 -7.36 15.28 -2.56
CA ALA A 121 -8.19 16.47 -2.39
C ALA A 121 -7.37 17.77 -2.41
N GLU A 122 -6.22 17.79 -1.74
CA GLU A 122 -5.30 18.94 -1.74
C GLU A 122 -4.72 19.20 -3.13
N LEU A 123 -4.32 18.15 -3.87
CA LEU A 123 -3.79 18.29 -5.23
C LEU A 123 -4.86 18.69 -6.26
N ALA A 124 -6.10 18.24 -6.09
CA ALA A 124 -7.22 18.59 -6.97
C ALA A 124 -7.70 20.05 -6.77
N THR A 125 -7.55 20.60 -5.56
CA THR A 125 -7.99 21.95 -5.20
C THR A 125 -6.94 23.04 -5.39
N GLY A 126 -5.67 22.68 -5.58
CA GLY A 126 -4.54 23.61 -5.80
C GLY A 126 -4.52 24.32 -7.16
N LYS A 127 -5.69 24.67 -7.71
CA LYS A 127 -5.84 25.56 -8.87
C LYS A 127 -5.83 27.03 -8.46
#